data_AF-A0AAV6APF4-F1
#
_entry.id   AF-A0AAV6APF4-F1
#
_cell.length_a   1.000
_cell.length_b   1.000
_cell.length_c   1.000
_cell.angle_alpha   90.00
_cell.angle_beta   90.00
_cell.angle_gamma   90.00
#
_symmetry.space_group_name_H-M   'P 1'
#
loop_
_entity.id
_entity.type
_entity.pdbx_description
1 polymer ?
#
loop_
_entity_poly.entity_id
_entity_poly.type
_entity_poly.pdbx_seq_one_letter_code
_entity_poly.pdbx_strand_id
1 'polypeptide(L)'
;MRHWIKDPIDILADGAERGVVVEDGRIAELVGRGGAPSSPVDAVFDASRHVVLPGLVNTHHHMFQTLTRAHPAAINKELFPWLQALYPVWAL
;
A
#
# COMPACT_ATOMS: atom_id res chain seq x y z
N MET A 1 -2.14 -20.07 3.51
CA MET A 1 -3.21 -19.98 2.50
C MET A 1 -2.59 -19.44 1.23
N ARG A 2 -2.72 -20.16 0.11
CA ARG A 2 -2.09 -19.88 -1.18
C ARG A 2 -3.07 -19.14 -2.09
N HIS A 3 -2.80 -17.87 -2.37
CA HIS A 3 -3.66 -17.00 -3.15
C HIS A 3 -3.01 -16.60 -4.46
N TRP A 4 -3.74 -16.69 -5.57
CA TRP A 4 -3.29 -16.14 -6.84
C TRP A 4 -3.94 -14.77 -7.10
N ILE A 5 -3.13 -13.72 -7.13
CA ILE A 5 -3.51 -12.41 -7.67
C ILE A 5 -3.35 -12.53 -9.18
N LYS A 6 -4.46 -12.67 -9.90
CA LYS A 6 -4.51 -13.15 -11.28
C LYS A 6 -4.72 -12.02 -12.29
N ASP A 7 -3.95 -12.07 -13.36
CA ASP A 7 -4.14 -11.28 -14.59
C ASP A 7 -4.30 -9.76 -14.35
N PRO A 8 -3.35 -9.07 -13.68
CA PRO A 8 -3.42 -7.62 -13.56
C PRO A 8 -3.30 -6.91 -14.92
N ILE A 9 -3.80 -5.67 -15.01
CA ILE A 9 -3.56 -4.79 -16.17
C ILE A 9 -2.05 -4.62 -16.40
N ASP A 10 -1.31 -4.41 -15.30
CA ASP A 10 0.15 -4.31 -15.30
C ASP A 10 0.73 -4.63 -13.92
N ILE A 11 2.00 -5.04 -13.89
CA ILE A 11 2.76 -5.33 -12.68
C ILE A 11 4.24 -5.04 -12.89
N LEU A 12 4.85 -4.37 -11.91
CA LEU A 12 6.30 -4.10 -11.90
C LEU A 12 7.09 -5.33 -11.41
N ALA A 13 7.07 -6.42 -12.18
CA ALA A 13 7.87 -7.62 -11.96
C ALA A 13 8.01 -8.46 -13.23
N ASP A 14 9.25 -8.77 -13.63
CA ASP A 14 9.53 -9.63 -14.78
C ASP A 14 9.04 -11.07 -14.53
N GLY A 15 8.39 -11.67 -15.52
CA GLY A 15 7.87 -13.04 -15.44
C GLY A 15 6.61 -13.20 -14.59
N ALA A 16 5.89 -12.10 -14.31
CA ALA A 16 4.65 -12.09 -13.55
C ALA A 16 3.47 -11.55 -14.36
N GLU A 17 3.45 -11.66 -15.69
CA GLU A 17 2.42 -11.03 -16.53
C GLU A 17 0.99 -11.52 -16.25
N ARG A 18 0.84 -12.68 -15.60
CA ARG A 18 -0.44 -13.18 -15.10
C ARG A 18 -0.58 -13.08 -13.58
N GLY A 19 0.25 -12.24 -12.98
CA GLY A 19 0.31 -11.90 -11.56
C GLY A 19 1.17 -12.84 -10.73
N VAL A 20 0.89 -12.90 -9.43
CA VAL A 20 1.73 -13.54 -8.42
C VAL A 20 0.93 -14.47 -7.52
N VAL A 21 1.58 -15.52 -7.05
CA VAL A 21 1.04 -16.36 -5.97
C VAL A 21 1.64 -15.90 -4.65
N VAL A 22 0.79 -15.68 -3.66
CA VAL A 22 1.15 -15.30 -2.30
C VAL A 22 0.83 -16.45 -1.36
N GLU A 23 1.79 -16.80 -0.52
CA GLU A 23 1.65 -17.82 0.52
C GLU A 23 2.41 -17.36 1.76
N ASP A 24 1.77 -17.45 2.92
CA ASP A 24 2.34 -17.13 4.24
C ASP A 24 3.06 -15.77 4.30
N GLY A 25 2.42 -14.75 3.69
CA GLY A 25 2.91 -13.37 3.68
C GLY A 25 4.09 -13.12 2.74
N ARG A 26 4.41 -14.06 1.85
CA ARG A 26 5.50 -13.97 0.87
C ARG A 26 4.99 -14.21 -0.54
N ILE A 27 5.64 -13.60 -1.52
CA ILE A 27 5.47 -13.99 -2.92
C ILE A 27 6.14 -15.36 -3.09
N ALA A 28 5.34 -16.38 -3.38
CA ALA A 28 5.78 -17.76 -3.53
C ALA A 28 6.10 -18.12 -4.99
N GLU A 29 5.45 -17.44 -5.95
CA GLU A 29 5.59 -17.73 -7.37
C GLU A 29 5.25 -16.49 -8.21
N LEU A 30 5.98 -16.31 -9.32
CA LEU A 30 5.66 -15.37 -10.38
C LEU A 30 5.02 -16.15 -11.53
N VAL A 31 3.83 -15.74 -11.97
CA VAL A 31 3.11 -16.45 -13.03
C VAL A 31 3.30 -15.71 -14.34
N GLY A 32 4.19 -16.24 -15.17
CA GLY A 32 4.51 -15.65 -16.46
C GLY A 32 3.39 -15.79 -17.50
N ARG A 33 3.52 -15.06 -18.61
CA ARG A 33 2.62 -15.15 -19.77
C ARG A 33 2.35 -16.60 -20.17
N GLY A 34 1.07 -16.97 -20.28
CA GLY A 34 0.68 -18.33 -20.68
C GLY A 34 0.88 -19.43 -19.62
N GLY A 35 1.45 -19.13 -18.44
CA GLY A 35 1.69 -20.10 -17.36
C GLY A 35 0.44 -20.56 -16.59
N ALA A 36 0.58 -20.93 -15.33
CA ALA A 36 -0.46 -21.11 -14.31
C ALA A 36 0.26 -21.40 -12.99
N PRO A 37 -0.36 -21.18 -11.83
CA PRO A 37 0.23 -21.61 -10.56
C PRO A 37 0.68 -23.07 -10.64
N SER A 38 1.92 -23.34 -10.23
CA SER A 38 2.55 -24.67 -10.24
C SER A 38 1.87 -25.70 -9.32
N SER A 39 1.10 -25.23 -8.34
CA SER A 39 0.35 -26.01 -7.37
C SER A 39 -1.07 -25.44 -7.21
N PRO A 40 -2.05 -26.24 -6.74
CA PRO A 40 -3.39 -25.75 -6.45
C PRO A 40 -3.36 -24.53 -5.53
N VAL A 41 -4.25 -23.57 -5.77
CA VAL A 41 -4.42 -22.36 -4.96
C VAL A 41 -5.73 -22.44 -4.19
N ASP A 42 -5.74 -21.90 -2.99
CA ASP A 42 -6.93 -21.88 -2.12
C ASP A 42 -7.94 -20.82 -2.58
N ALA A 43 -7.44 -19.73 -3.16
CA ALA A 43 -8.27 -18.63 -3.65
C ALA A 43 -7.62 -17.85 -4.79
N VAL A 44 -8.46 -17.20 -5.58
CA VAL A 44 -8.06 -16.36 -6.70
C VAL A 44 -8.66 -14.97 -6.51
N PHE A 45 -7.84 -13.94 -6.67
CA PHE A 45 -8.27 -12.55 -6.82
C PHE A 45 -8.11 -12.15 -8.28
N ASP A 46 -9.21 -11.85 -8.96
CA ASP A 46 -9.20 -11.37 -10.34
C ASP A 46 -8.78 -9.89 -10.39
N ALA A 47 -7.54 -9.66 -10.82
CA ALA A 47 -6.94 -8.35 -10.95
C ALA A 47 -7.07 -7.75 -12.36
N SER A 48 -7.89 -8.31 -13.26
CA SER A 48 -8.06 -7.86 -14.66
C SER A 48 -8.47 -6.39 -14.85
N ARG A 49 -8.89 -5.72 -13.77
CA ARG A 49 -9.19 -4.28 -13.73
C ARG A 49 -8.30 -3.47 -12.78
N HIS A 50 -7.17 -4.02 -12.38
CA HIS A 50 -6.27 -3.46 -11.36
C HIS A 50 -4.82 -3.46 -11.85
N VAL A 51 -4.02 -2.54 -11.30
CA VAL A 51 -2.56 -2.55 -11.42
C VAL A 51 -1.98 -3.05 -10.11
N VAL A 52 -0.98 -3.93 -10.17
CA VAL A 52 -0.28 -4.45 -8.99
C VAL A 52 1.04 -3.70 -8.85
N LEU A 53 1.22 -3.06 -7.71
CA LEU A 53 2.43 -2.31 -7.37
C LEU A 53 3.09 -2.90 -6.12
N PRO A 54 4.41 -2.75 -5.97
CA PRO A 54 5.04 -2.88 -4.65
C PRO A 54 4.33 -1.94 -3.66
N GLY A 55 4.21 -2.39 -2.40
CA GLY A 55 3.61 -1.58 -1.35
C GLY A 55 4.30 -0.22 -1.23
N LEU A 56 3.52 0.86 -1.15
CA LEU A 56 4.07 2.20 -1.01
C LEU A 56 4.79 2.36 0.33
N VAL A 57 5.96 2.99 0.32
CA VAL A 57 6.74 3.29 1.52
C VAL A 57 6.50 4.74 1.93
N ASN A 58 5.88 4.95 3.08
CA ASN A 58 5.75 6.28 3.66
C ASN A 58 7.01 6.64 4.45
N THR A 59 7.85 7.53 3.89
CA THR A 59 9.17 7.87 4.44
C THR A 59 9.14 9.04 5.43
N HIS A 60 8.01 9.75 5.55
CA HIS A 60 7.91 10.90 6.42
C HIS A 60 6.47 11.07 6.93
N HIS A 61 6.30 11.12 8.24
CA HIS A 61 4.98 11.32 8.85
C HIS A 61 5.07 11.93 10.24
N HIS A 62 4.11 12.78 10.56
CA HIS A 62 3.84 13.22 11.93
C HIS A 62 2.59 12.52 12.44
N MET A 63 2.73 11.25 12.83
CA MET A 63 1.59 10.36 13.06
C MET A 63 0.60 10.90 14.09
N PHE A 64 1.09 11.35 15.25
CA PHE A 64 0.23 11.85 16.32
C PHE A 64 -0.57 13.10 15.88
N GLN A 65 0.00 13.95 15.03
CA GLN A 65 -0.65 15.20 14.58
C GLN A 65 -1.89 14.94 13.72
N THR A 66 -2.10 13.70 13.25
CA THR A 66 -3.32 13.29 12.54
C THR A 66 -4.58 13.53 13.37
N LEU A 67 -4.48 13.44 14.70
CA LEU A 67 -5.61 13.66 15.61
C LEU A 67 -6.04 15.14 15.70
N THR A 68 -5.23 16.07 15.20
CA THR A 68 -5.50 17.52 15.18
C THR A 68 -5.60 18.09 13.77
N ARG A 69 -5.96 17.25 12.77
CA ARG A 69 -6.21 17.74 11.40
C ARG A 69 -7.33 18.78 11.42
N ALA A 70 -7.13 19.87 10.68
CA ALA A 70 -8.05 21.01 10.62
C ALA A 70 -8.36 21.67 11.98
N HIS A 71 -7.44 21.59 12.96
CA HIS A 71 -7.62 22.27 14.25
C HIS A 71 -7.88 23.78 14.04
N PRO A 72 -8.97 24.36 14.59
CA PRO A 72 -9.38 25.74 14.29
C PRO A 72 -8.31 26.80 14.59
N ALA A 73 -7.51 26.59 15.64
CA ALA A 73 -6.43 27.53 15.99
C ALA A 73 -5.20 27.44 15.07
N ALA A 74 -5.11 26.42 14.22
CA ALA A 74 -3.95 26.12 13.37
C ALA A 74 -4.26 26.20 11.87
N ILE A 75 -5.53 26.11 11.46
CA ILE A 75 -5.93 26.27 10.05
C ILE A 75 -5.65 27.71 9.58
N ASN A 76 -5.29 27.87 8.31
CA ASN A 76 -4.98 29.16 7.68
C ASN A 76 -3.81 29.92 8.33
N LYS A 77 -2.87 29.22 8.95
CA LYS A 77 -1.67 29.80 9.55
C LYS A 77 -0.40 29.39 8.81
N GLU A 78 0.55 30.31 8.74
CA GLU A 78 1.94 30.05 8.36
C GLU A 78 2.63 29.11 9.36
N LEU A 79 3.79 28.55 8.99
CA LEU A 79 4.49 27.52 9.75
C LEU A 79 4.72 27.88 11.23
N PHE A 80 5.25 29.07 11.55
CA PHE A 80 5.56 29.41 12.95
C PHE A 80 4.29 29.69 13.79
N PRO A 81 3.30 30.46 13.32
CA PRO A 81 2.02 30.56 14.02
C PRO A 81 1.26 29.23 14.14
N TRP A 82 1.43 28.31 13.17
CA TRP A 82 0.91 26.94 13.23
C TRP A 82 1.59 26.12 14.33
N LEU A 83 2.92 26.17 14.42
CA LEU A 83 3.70 25.53 15.48
C LEU A 83 3.25 26.02 16.86
N GLN A 84 3.17 27.34 17.04
CA GLN A 84 2.68 27.94 18.30
C GLN A 84 1.27 27.51 18.67
N ALA A 85 0.39 27.33 17.68
CA ALA A 85 -0.98 26.89 17.92
C ALA A 85 -1.08 25.41 18.33
N LEU A 86 -0.20 24.55 17.81
CA LEU A 86 -0.24 23.10 18.06
C LEU A 86 0.70 22.62 19.16
N TYR A 87 1.76 23.36 19.49
CA TYR A 87 2.64 23.00 20.59
C TYR A 87 1.89 22.80 21.91
N PRO A 88 0.93 23.64 22.33
CA PRO A 88 0.20 23.40 23.58
C PRO A 88 -0.62 22.10 23.61
N VAL A 89 -0.94 21.53 22.45
CA VAL A 89 -1.68 20.28 22.34
C VAL A 89 -0.75 19.06 22.42
N TRP A 90 0.50 19.21 21.95
CA TRP A 90 1.41 18.09 21.69
C TRP A 90 2.74 18.13 22.44
N ALA A 91 3.13 19.30 22.94
CA ALA A 91 4.27 19.43 23.83
C ALA A 91 3.87 18.89 25.21
N LEU A 92 4.74 18.05 25.76
CA LEU A 92 4.80 17.78 27.19
C LEU A 92 5.61 18.88 27.86
#